data_AF-A0A6G2DEG5-F1
#
_entry.id   AF-A0A6G2DEG5-F1
#
_cell.length_a   1.000
_cell.length_b   1.000
_cell.length_c   1.000
_cell.angle_alpha   90.00
_cell.angle_beta   90.00
_cell.angle_gamma   90.00
#
_symmetry.space_group_name_H-M   'P 1'
#
loop_
_entity.id
_entity.type
_entity.pdbx_description
1 polymer ?
#
loop_
_entity_poly.entity_id
_entity_poly.type
_entity_poly.pdbx_seq_one_letter_code
_entity_poly.pdbx_strand_id
1 'polypeptide(L)' 'MKHLLSYFKPYIKESILAPLFKLLEAVFELLVPMVIAGIVDQSLPQGDQGHLWMQIGLLLIFAVIGVLVALIAQFYS' A
#
# COMPACT_ATOMS: atom_id res chain seq x y z
N MET A 1 0.36 39.01 -8.74
CA MET A 1 -0.04 37.58 -8.68
C MET A 1 0.53 36.70 -9.81
N LYS A 2 1.02 37.22 -10.94
CA LYS A 2 1.52 36.39 -12.07
C LYS A 2 2.95 35.81 -11.91
N HIS A 3 3.72 36.24 -10.90
CA HIS A 3 5.11 35.82 -10.70
C HIS A 3 5.31 34.60 -9.77
N LEU A 4 4.28 34.14 -9.07
CA LEU A 4 4.39 32.97 -8.16
C LEU A 4 4.28 31.64 -8.90
N LEU A 5 3.58 31.60 -10.04
CA LEU A 5 3.44 30.39 -10.87
C LEU A 5 4.77 29.96 -11.53
N SER A 6 5.74 30.86 -11.63
CA SER A 6 7.07 30.54 -12.16
C SER A 6 7.91 29.71 -11.18
N TYR A 7 7.62 29.80 -9.88
CA TYR A 7 8.29 28.99 -8.84
C TYR A 7 7.70 27.59 -8.70
N PHE A 8 6.49 27.35 -9.20
CA PHE A 8 5.88 26.01 -9.21
C PHE A 8 6.42 25.13 -10.34
N LYS A 9 6.99 25.71 -11.42
CA LYS A 9 7.45 24.95 -12.60
C LYS A 9 8.41 23.78 -12.30
N PRO A 10 9.36 23.88 -11.35
CA PRO A 10 10.19 22.75 -10.94
C PRO A 10 9.41 21.73 -10.08
N TYR A 11 8.48 22.22 -9.24
CA TYR A 11 7.75 21.46 -8.22
C TYR A 11 6.43 20.83 -8.71
N ILE A 12 5.99 21.07 -9.95
CA ILE A 12 4.78 20.42 -10.50
C ILE A 12 4.92 18.89 -10.47
N LYS A 13 6.13 18.38 -10.70
CA LYS A 13 6.41 16.94 -10.67
C LYS A 13 6.19 16.37 -9.27
N GLU A 14 6.75 17.01 -8.25
CA GLU A 14 6.58 16.60 -6.85
C GLU A 14 5.14 16.79 -6.38
N SER A 15 4.47 17.85 -6.83
CA SER A 15 3.06 18.14 -6.48
C SER A 15 2.06 17.15 -7.10
N ILE A 16 2.43 16.42 -8.15
CA ILE A 16 1.64 15.31 -8.73
C ILE A 16 2.09 13.97 -8.17
N LEU A 17 3.41 13.76 -8.01
CA LEU A 17 3.97 12.53 -7.46
C LEU A 17 3.52 12.30 -6.01
N ALA A 18 3.48 13.33 -5.17
CA ALA A 18 3.04 13.23 -3.78
C ALA A 18 1.61 12.66 -3.64
N PRO A 19 0.56 13.22 -4.28
CA PRO A 19 -0.79 12.65 -4.22
C PRO A 19 -0.88 11.28 -4.92
N LEU A 20 -0.11 11.04 -6.00
CA LEU A 20 -0.08 9.73 -6.67
C LEU A 20 0.45 8.64 -5.73
N PHE A 21 1.55 8.92 -5.03
CA PHE A 21 2.14 7.99 -4.05
C PHE A 21 1.23 7.78 -2.85
N LYS A 22 0.56 8.83 -2.36
CA LYS A 22 -0.43 8.73 -1.26
C LYS A 22 -1.63 7.85 -1.63
N LEU A 23 -2.12 7.97 -2.87
CA LEU A 23 -3.19 7.10 -3.38
C LEU A 23 -2.73 5.65 -3.52
N LEU A 24 -1.50 5.44 -4.02
CA LEU A 24 -0.93 4.10 -4.14
C LEU A 24 -0.77 3.44 -2.75
N GLU A 25 -0.25 4.18 -1.77
CA GLU A 25 -0.21 3.76 -0.36
C GLU A 25 -1.58 3.36 0.16
N ALA A 26 -2.60 4.20 -0.02
CA ALA A 26 -3.96 3.91 0.43
C ALA A 26 -4.53 2.64 -0.22
N VAL A 27 -4.23 2.37 -1.49
CA VAL A 27 -4.62 1.12 -2.17
C VAL A 27 -3.95 -0.10 -1.51
N PHE A 28 -2.67 -0.02 -1.17
CA PHE A 28 -1.97 -1.09 -0.46
C PHE A 28 -2.49 -1.27 0.97
N GLU A 29 -2.78 -0.18 1.67
CA GLU A 29 -3.35 -0.21 3.03
C GLU A 29 -4.73 -0.88 3.05
N LEU A 30 -5.54 -0.67 2.01
CA LEU A 30 -6.85 -1.32 1.82
C LEU A 30 -6.75 -2.78 1.32
N LEU A 31 -5.68 -3.14 0.60
CA LEU A 31 -5.44 -4.52 0.16
C LEU A 31 -5.13 -5.45 1.34
N VAL A 32 -4.41 -4.99 2.36
CA VAL A 32 -4.07 -5.79 3.56
C VAL A 32 -5.31 -6.41 4.22
N PRO A 33 -6.35 -5.66 4.65
CA PRO A 33 -7.54 -6.22 5.27
C PRO A 33 -8.37 -7.09 4.31
N MET A 34 -8.30 -6.84 3.00
CA MET A 34 -8.97 -7.67 1.99
C MET A 34 -8.34 -9.07 1.90
N VAL A 35 -7.01 -9.17 1.98
CA VAL A 35 -6.32 -10.46 2.01
C VAL A 35 -6.57 -11.18 3.35
N ILE A 36 -6.63 -10.45 4.47
CA ILE A 36 -6.98 -11.03 5.78
C ILE A 36 -8.38 -11.66 5.74
N ALA A 37 -9.37 -10.98 5.17
CA ALA A 37 -10.72 -11.52 5.00
C ALA A 37 -10.69 -12.83 4.18
N GLY A 38 -9.93 -12.87 3.08
CA GLY A 38 -9.75 -14.08 2.28
C GLY A 38 -9.18 -15.26 3.06
N ILE A 39 -8.21 -15.03 3.95
CA ILE A 39 -7.67 -16.09 4.82
C ILE A 39 -8.70 -16.56 5.85
N VAL A 40 -9.39 -15.64 6.50
CA VAL A 40 -10.40 -15.98 7.52
C VAL A 40 -11.56 -16.75 6.90
N ASP A 41 -12.01 -16.35 5.72
CA ASP A 41 -13.18 -16.95 5.06
C ASP A 41 -12.89 -18.25 4.31
N GLN A 42 -11.67 -18.44 3.75
CA GLN A 42 -11.35 -19.62 2.94
C GLN A 42 -10.43 -20.61 3.64
N SER A 43 -9.37 -20.12 4.29
CA SER A 43 -8.30 -20.96 4.86
C SER A 43 -8.69 -21.55 6.21
N LEU A 44 -9.40 -20.77 7.04
CA LEU A 44 -9.84 -21.20 8.36
C LEU A 44 -10.87 -22.36 8.32
N PRO A 45 -11.94 -22.31 7.50
CA PRO A 45 -12.95 -23.38 7.47
C PRO A 45 -12.48 -24.67 6.78
N GLN A 46 -11.42 -24.64 5.97
CA GLN A 46 -10.88 -25.84 5.31
C GLN A 46 -10.10 -26.76 6.27
N GLY A 47 -9.71 -26.28 7.47
CA GLY A 47 -9.06 -27.10 8.50
C GLY A 47 -7.65 -27.59 8.14
N ASP A 48 -7.12 -27.19 6.99
CA ASP A 48 -5.85 -27.67 6.45
C ASP A 48 -4.69 -26.79 6.97
N GLN A 49 -4.13 -27.20 8.11
CA GLN A 49 -3.10 -26.47 8.85
C GLN A 49 -1.88 -26.12 7.98
N GLY A 50 -1.49 -26.98 7.05
CA GLY A 50 -0.34 -26.74 6.18
C GLY A 50 -0.57 -25.60 5.18
N HIS A 51 -1.75 -25.57 4.57
CA HIS A 51 -2.14 -24.50 3.64
C HIS A 51 -2.31 -23.16 4.37
N LEU A 52 -2.86 -23.20 5.58
CA LEU A 52 -3.10 -22.04 6.42
C LEU A 52 -1.78 -21.35 6.82
N TRP A 53 -0.77 -22.11 7.27
CA TRP A 53 0.56 -21.57 7.59
C TRP A 53 1.26 -20.97 6.37
N MET A 54 1.14 -21.60 5.19
CA MET A 54 1.72 -21.08 3.95
C MET A 54 1.05 -19.77 3.52
N GLN A 55 -0.28 -19.68 3.62
CA GLN A 55 -1.03 -18.47 3.30
C GLN A 55 -0.78 -17.34 4.31
N ILE A 56 -0.66 -17.65 5.60
CA ILE A 56 -0.25 -16.66 6.62
C ILE A 56 1.15 -16.13 6.31
N GLY A 57 2.11 -16.99 5.96
CA GLY A 57 3.47 -16.56 5.57
C GLY A 57 3.46 -15.65 4.34
N LEU A 58 2.65 -16.00 3.34
CA LEU A 58 2.44 -15.18 2.13
C LEU A 58 1.82 -13.82 2.46
N LEU A 59 0.85 -13.79 3.38
CA LEU A 59 0.21 -12.56 3.84
C LEU A 59 1.22 -11.68 4.59
N LEU A 60 2.08 -12.28 5.42
CA LEU A 60 3.13 -11.56 6.15
C LEU A 60 4.12 -10.89 5.19
N ILE A 61 4.50 -11.59 4.11
CA ILE A 61 5.33 -11.01 3.03
C ILE A 61 4.60 -9.85 2.35
N PHE A 62 3.32 -10.03 1.98
CA PHE A 62 2.51 -8.98 1.37
C PHE A 62 2.35 -7.76 2.29
N ALA A 63 2.14 -7.98 3.59
CA ALA A 63 2.02 -6.92 4.59
C ALA A 63 3.34 -6.14 4.73
N VAL A 64 4.49 -6.82 4.77
CA VAL A 64 5.81 -6.17 4.81
C VAL A 64 6.05 -5.33 3.56
N ILE A 65 5.72 -5.85 2.37
CA ILE A 65 5.82 -5.10 1.11
C ILE A 65 4.88 -3.89 1.14
N GLY A 66 3.64 -4.05 1.61
CA GLY A 66 2.68 -2.96 1.76
C GLY A 66 3.19 -1.85 2.68
N VAL A 67 3.78 -2.21 3.82
CA VAL A 67 4.40 -1.25 4.75
C VAL A 67 5.60 -0.55 4.11
N LEU A 68 6.45 -1.26 3.35
CA LEU A 68 7.58 -0.63 2.64
C LEU A 68 7.09 0.38 1.60
N VAL A 69 6.03 0.06 0.86
CA VAL A 69 5.43 0.99 -0.11
C VAL A 69 4.80 2.20 0.60
N ALA A 70 4.15 2.00 1.74
CA ALA A 70 3.61 3.08 2.56
C ALA A 70 4.72 4.02 3.08
N LEU A 71 5.83 3.47 3.57
CA LEU A 71 6.99 4.25 4.03
C LEU A 71 7.62 5.08 2.89
N ILE A 72 7.70 4.53 1.67
CA ILE A 72 8.20 5.27 0.51
C ILE A 72 7.22 6.39 0.14
N ALA A 73 5.92 6.13 0.16
CA ALA A 73 4.92 7.16 -0.11
C ALA A 73 4.96 8.30 0.93
N GLN A 74 5.18 7.96 2.20
CA GLN A 74 5.31 8.92 3.29
C GLN A 74 6.58 9.78 3.18
N PHE A 75 7.63 9.26 2.53
CA PHE A 75 8.85 10.02 2.24
C PHE A 75 8.66 11.05 1.11
N TYR A 76 7.69 10.84 0.22
CA TYR A 76 7.36 11.75 -0.88
C TYR A 76 6.24 12.76 -0.54
N SER A 77 5.63 12.64 0.63
CA SER A 77 4.60 13.55 1.16
C SER A 77 5.19 14.63 2.05
#